data_AF-A0A255EJD8-F1
#
_entry.id   AF-A0A255EJD8-F1
#
_cell.length_a   1.000
_cell.length_b   1.000
_cell.length_c   1.000
_cell.angle_alpha   90.00
_cell.angle_beta   90.00
_cell.angle_gamma   90.00
#
_symmetry.space_group_name_H-M   'P 1'
#
loop_
_entity.id
_entity.type
_entity.pdbx_description
1 polymer ?
#
loop_
_entity_poly.entity_id
_entity_poly.type
_entity_poly.pdbx_seq_one_letter_code
_entity_poly.pdbx_strand_id
1 'polypeptide(L)'
;MKKPGDLHGPGRQGRTKQQWVQSAREAVLHLLERELVAPRVEIDRRLHELRTPAGVRFDPHIIGEAITQLTSMGAVTTYHHTTKGGRSVELLGTGLIIKRSTEVTKRVRRKGMLYARFLRLTTTAGKAGEFVVDQSLRKAGTHLIPMSPAGWGEVSRVGPAVMNGPLDAGAWLQSIDAVSGLPKPPIGIPIEVKNRRLVIYPTHKEVHQLLYKGAVLQTTHPNQAFVPALICRRVHRRSFWMARDLGFLIHPTEREYVYLDKTITPRLLDEVRNELALDDLTPVDPAKPPQIIQFFQETLKNRATTQAARWRLVAPLVLPIANQLRKESTAPPAYRAEAIRSLRAQTIPLLEGAGFECGGGWSLPDRVDDETDEDDEDIDYADYDDETDQ
;
A
#
# COMPACT_ATOMS: atom_id res chain seq x y z
N MET A 1 -23.22 9.88 -28.59
CA MET A 1 -22.75 11.10 -27.89
C MET A 1 -22.56 10.77 -26.42
N LYS A 2 -21.31 10.63 -25.96
CA LYS A 2 -20.97 10.49 -24.53
C LYS A 2 -21.01 11.88 -23.91
N LYS A 3 -21.61 12.02 -22.71
CA LYS A 3 -21.71 13.32 -22.03
C LYS A 3 -20.32 13.83 -21.65
N PRO A 4 -20.01 15.12 -21.88
CA PRO A 4 -18.80 15.75 -21.37
C PRO A 4 -18.98 15.99 -19.87
N GLY A 5 -18.11 15.40 -19.05
CA GLY A 5 -18.20 15.49 -17.58
C GLY A 5 -17.32 14.50 -16.81
N ASP A 6 -16.73 13.49 -17.46
CA ASP A 6 -15.94 12.44 -16.79
C ASP A 6 -14.41 12.63 -16.88
N LEU A 7 -13.92 13.88 -16.90
CA LEU A 7 -12.47 14.16 -16.96
C LEU A 7 -11.73 13.92 -15.64
N HIS A 8 -12.45 13.71 -14.55
CA HIS A 8 -11.88 13.27 -13.28
C HIS A 8 -12.46 11.91 -12.94
N GLY A 9 -11.65 10.85 -13.10
CA GLY A 9 -12.07 9.47 -12.86
C GLY A 9 -12.83 9.32 -11.53
N PRO A 10 -13.76 8.35 -11.42
CA PRO A 10 -14.84 8.38 -10.44
C PRO A 10 -14.31 8.33 -9.00
N GLY A 11 -14.02 9.51 -8.44
CA GLY A 11 -14.18 9.76 -7.03
C GLY A 11 -15.62 9.37 -6.71
N ARG A 12 -15.81 8.53 -5.70
CA ARG A 12 -17.15 8.05 -5.31
C ARG A 12 -18.10 9.28 -5.30
N GLN A 13 -19.23 9.22 -6.01
CA GLN A 13 -20.28 10.27 -6.00
C GLN A 13 -19.92 11.64 -6.63
N GLY A 14 -19.65 11.73 -7.94
CA GLY A 14 -19.87 12.97 -8.74
C GLY A 14 -19.24 14.28 -8.22
N ARG A 15 -18.21 14.19 -7.37
CA ARG A 15 -17.51 15.32 -6.77
C ARG A 15 -16.14 15.48 -7.42
N THR A 16 -15.74 16.72 -7.65
CA THR A 16 -14.38 17.05 -8.12
C THR A 16 -13.35 16.80 -7.02
N LYS A 17 -12.06 16.70 -7.38
CA LYS A 17 -10.95 16.59 -6.43
C LYS A 17 -10.99 17.72 -5.39
N GLN A 18 -11.20 18.96 -5.83
CA GLN A 18 -11.25 20.12 -4.92
C GLN A 18 -12.41 20.05 -3.93
N GLN A 19 -13.58 19.56 -4.35
CA GLN A 19 -14.71 19.33 -3.43
C GLN A 19 -14.40 18.26 -2.39
N TRP A 20 -13.64 17.22 -2.78
CA TRP A 20 -13.14 16.19 -1.88
C TRP A 20 -12.14 16.74 -0.87
N VAL A 21 -11.18 17.54 -1.33
CA VAL A 21 -10.19 18.21 -0.47
C VAL A 21 -10.86 19.17 0.49
N GLN A 22 -11.80 19.99 0.04
CA GLN A 22 -12.57 20.90 0.89
C GLN A 22 -13.33 20.13 2.00
N SER A 23 -14.01 19.04 1.64
CA SER A 23 -14.69 18.18 2.63
C SER A 23 -13.71 17.56 3.64
N ALA A 24 -12.50 17.19 3.19
CA ALA A 24 -11.47 16.65 4.06
C ALA A 24 -10.91 17.72 5.00
N ARG A 25 -10.75 18.97 4.55
CA ARG A 25 -10.32 20.10 5.39
C ARG A 25 -11.26 20.31 6.58
N GLU A 26 -12.56 20.36 6.30
CA GLU A 26 -13.59 20.47 7.34
C GLU A 26 -13.53 19.32 8.34
N ALA A 27 -13.34 18.08 7.84
CA ALA A 27 -13.22 16.91 8.69
C ALA A 27 -11.94 16.89 9.54
N VAL A 28 -10.81 17.37 8.99
CA VAL A 28 -9.54 17.54 9.73
C VAL A 28 -9.72 18.57 10.84
N LEU A 29 -10.27 19.74 10.54
CA LEU A 29 -10.50 20.79 11.54
C LEU A 29 -11.43 20.30 12.66
N HIS A 30 -12.57 19.68 12.31
CA HIS A 30 -13.49 19.11 13.29
C HIS A 30 -12.83 18.04 14.18
N LEU A 31 -11.96 17.20 13.60
CA LEU A 31 -11.19 16.22 14.37
C LEU A 31 -10.24 16.92 15.37
N LEU A 32 -9.49 17.93 14.91
CA LEU A 32 -8.52 18.65 15.72
C LEU A 32 -9.21 19.54 16.77
N GLU A 33 -10.41 20.05 16.53
CA GLU A 33 -11.20 20.75 17.55
C GLU A 33 -11.58 19.82 18.71
N ARG A 34 -11.85 18.53 18.42
CA ARG A 34 -12.21 17.52 19.42
C ARG A 34 -11.00 16.95 20.15
N GLU A 35 -9.95 16.58 19.41
CA GLU A 35 -8.76 15.93 19.98
C GLU A 35 -7.72 16.94 20.50
N LEU A 36 -7.86 18.21 20.13
CA LEU A 36 -6.92 19.34 20.28
C LEU A 36 -5.63 19.18 19.47
N VAL A 37 -5.00 18.01 19.55
CA VAL A 37 -3.85 17.63 18.73
C VAL A 37 -3.89 16.15 18.38
N ALA A 38 -3.36 15.79 17.21
CA ALA A 38 -3.23 14.40 16.77
C ALA A 38 -2.00 14.19 15.87
N PRO A 39 -1.32 13.03 15.93
CA PRO A 39 -0.33 12.67 14.93
C PRO A 39 -1.00 12.38 13.59
N ARG A 40 -0.27 12.56 12.48
CA ARG A 40 -0.79 12.31 11.14
C ARG A 40 -1.44 10.93 10.97
N VAL A 41 -0.83 9.89 11.54
CA VAL A 41 -1.33 8.51 11.46
C VAL A 41 -2.72 8.32 12.08
N GLU A 42 -3.05 9.11 13.11
CA GLU A 42 -4.37 9.08 13.75
C GLU A 42 -5.39 9.78 12.85
N ILE A 43 -5.04 10.93 12.28
CA ILE A 43 -5.91 11.67 11.35
C ILE A 43 -6.26 10.80 10.16
N ASP A 44 -5.25 10.22 9.50
CA ASP A 44 -5.45 9.33 8.35
C ASP A 44 -6.34 8.14 8.71
N ARG A 45 -6.12 7.52 9.88
CA ARG A 45 -6.91 6.37 10.33
C ARG A 45 -8.37 6.73 10.58
N ARG A 46 -8.61 7.80 11.35
CA ARG A 46 -9.97 8.24 11.70
C ARG A 46 -10.73 8.69 10.46
N LEU A 47 -10.14 9.49 9.60
CA LEU A 47 -10.83 10.03 8.41
C LEU A 47 -10.99 9.01 7.27
N HIS A 48 -10.16 7.97 7.24
CA HIS A 48 -10.32 6.87 6.30
C HIS A 48 -11.41 5.87 6.73
N GLU A 49 -11.55 5.61 8.04
CA GLU A 49 -12.42 4.54 8.54
C GLU A 49 -13.69 5.00 9.23
N LEU A 50 -13.58 6.01 10.08
CA LEU A 50 -14.77 6.61 10.68
C LEU A 50 -15.44 7.39 9.56
N ARG A 51 -16.63 6.93 9.19
CA ARG A 51 -17.53 7.74 8.36
C ARG A 51 -17.54 9.14 8.96
N THR A 52 -17.26 10.15 8.14
CA THR A 52 -17.56 11.53 8.55
C THR A 52 -19.03 11.62 8.98
N PRO A 53 -19.45 12.69 9.66
CA PRO A 53 -20.88 12.95 9.86
C PRO A 53 -21.70 12.84 8.56
N ALA A 54 -21.07 13.10 7.40
CA ALA A 54 -21.65 12.94 6.07
C ALA A 54 -21.52 11.52 5.45
N GLY A 55 -21.03 10.52 6.19
CA GLY A 55 -20.88 9.15 5.70
C GLY A 55 -19.64 8.90 4.82
N VAL A 56 -18.77 9.89 4.68
CA VAL A 56 -17.69 9.93 3.70
C VAL A 56 -16.40 9.30 4.25
N ARG A 57 -15.62 8.65 3.38
CA ARG A 57 -14.26 8.15 3.66
C ARG A 57 -13.28 8.84 2.74
N PHE A 58 -12.15 9.31 3.29
CA PHE A 58 -11.13 9.98 2.50
C PHE A 58 -9.94 9.07 2.23
N ASP A 59 -9.42 9.13 1.01
CA ASP A 59 -8.14 8.52 0.67
C ASP A 59 -6.99 9.38 1.25
N PRO A 60 -5.87 8.77 1.70
CA PRO A 60 -4.79 9.50 2.36
C PRO A 60 -4.21 10.69 1.58
N HIS A 61 -4.21 10.64 0.25
CA HIS A 61 -3.71 11.75 -0.56
C HIS A 61 -4.63 12.99 -0.48
N ILE A 62 -5.96 12.79 -0.42
CA ILE A 62 -6.93 13.88 -0.20
C ILE A 62 -6.75 14.49 1.19
N ILE A 63 -6.50 13.66 2.21
CA ILE A 63 -6.22 14.11 3.57
C ILE A 63 -4.90 14.90 3.60
N GLY A 64 -3.87 14.44 2.88
CA GLY A 64 -2.58 15.11 2.78
C GLY A 64 -2.69 16.51 2.19
N GLU A 65 -3.31 16.62 1.03
CA GLU A 65 -3.55 17.92 0.38
C GLU A 65 -4.39 18.86 1.25
N ALA A 66 -5.41 18.34 1.93
CA ALA A 66 -6.19 19.11 2.90
C ALA A 66 -5.34 19.67 4.05
N ILE A 67 -4.45 18.85 4.62
CA ILE A 67 -3.54 19.28 5.69
C ILE A 67 -2.56 20.33 5.17
N THR A 68 -1.94 20.11 4.00
CA THR A 68 -1.03 21.09 3.39
C THR A 68 -1.71 22.44 3.18
N GLN A 69 -2.92 22.46 2.60
CA GLN A 69 -3.70 23.68 2.44
C GLN A 69 -4.00 24.35 3.80
N LEU A 70 -4.45 23.58 4.79
CA LEU A 70 -4.76 24.14 6.12
C LEU A 70 -3.54 24.70 6.85
N THR A 71 -2.38 24.06 6.71
CA THR A 71 -1.11 24.55 7.26
C THR A 71 -0.67 25.83 6.55
N SER A 72 -0.72 25.87 5.21
CA SER A 72 -0.38 27.07 4.43
C SER A 72 -1.25 28.28 4.79
N MET A 73 -2.51 28.06 5.16
CA MET A 73 -3.45 29.08 5.61
C MET A 73 -3.30 29.44 7.10
N GLY A 74 -2.42 28.79 7.85
CA GLY A 74 -2.26 28.96 9.30
C GLY A 74 -3.43 28.43 10.15
N ALA A 75 -4.38 27.69 9.55
CA ALA A 75 -5.50 27.11 10.25
C ALA A 75 -5.10 25.88 11.09
N VAL A 76 -4.10 25.14 10.61
CA VAL A 76 -3.44 24.05 11.32
C VAL A 76 -2.00 24.45 11.61
N THR A 77 -1.51 24.10 12.79
CA THR A 77 -0.11 24.30 13.18
C THR A 77 0.50 22.98 13.62
N THR A 78 1.81 22.88 13.43
CA THR A 78 2.61 21.77 13.89
C THR A 78 3.09 22.01 15.33
N TYR A 79 3.01 20.97 16.15
CA TYR A 79 3.56 20.90 17.50
C TYR A 79 4.60 19.79 17.55
N HIS A 80 5.70 20.04 18.27
CA HIS A 80 6.74 19.06 18.49
C HIS A 80 6.72 18.56 19.93
N HIS A 81 6.89 17.26 20.11
CA HIS A 81 7.12 16.65 21.41
C HIS A 81 8.44 15.88 21.40
N THR A 82 9.40 16.34 22.22
CA THR A 82 10.65 15.62 22.43
C THR A 82 10.43 14.47 23.39
N THR A 83 10.70 13.26 22.92
CA THR A 83 10.64 12.04 23.74
C THR A 83 11.85 11.95 24.66
N LYS A 84 11.79 11.08 25.68
CA LYS A 84 12.93 10.84 26.59
C LYS A 84 14.21 10.38 25.86
N GLY A 85 14.09 9.80 24.66
CA GLY A 85 15.22 9.37 23.83
C GLY A 85 15.74 10.44 22.87
N GLY A 86 15.32 11.70 23.01
CA GLY A 86 15.77 12.82 22.17
C GLY A 86 15.07 12.95 20.82
N ARG A 87 14.40 11.90 20.33
CA ARG A 87 13.60 11.97 19.09
C ARG A 87 12.41 12.92 19.28
N SER A 88 12.25 13.86 18.34
CA SER A 88 11.08 14.72 18.24
C SER A 88 9.98 14.00 17.46
N VAL A 89 8.73 14.11 17.92
CA VAL A 89 7.57 13.65 17.16
C VAL A 89 6.67 14.82 16.82
N GLU A 90 6.14 14.78 15.60
CA GLU A 90 5.25 15.80 15.06
C GLU A 90 3.78 15.50 15.36
N LEU A 91 3.04 16.52 15.80
CA LEU A 91 1.60 16.49 16.01
C LEU A 91 0.97 17.71 15.34
N LEU A 92 -0.24 17.55 14.82
CA LEU A 92 -1.01 18.62 14.20
C LEU A 92 -2.11 19.07 15.16
N GLY A 93 -2.38 20.38 15.21
CA GLY A 93 -3.49 20.96 15.97
C GLY A 93 -4.01 22.25 15.35
N THR A 94 -5.07 22.82 15.89
CA THR A 94 -5.64 24.08 15.39
C THR A 94 -4.73 25.27 15.72
N GLY A 95 -4.56 26.21 14.77
CA GLY A 95 -3.72 27.40 14.97
C GLY A 95 -4.21 28.35 16.07
N LEU A 96 -5.52 28.37 16.36
CA LEU A 96 -6.13 29.20 17.40
C LEU A 96 -6.19 28.46 18.75
N ILE A 97 -5.33 28.85 19.70
CA ILE A 97 -5.25 28.23 21.04
C ILE A 97 -5.69 29.13 22.20
N ILE A 98 -6.35 30.26 21.90
CA ILE A 98 -6.76 31.24 22.90
C ILE A 98 -7.68 30.54 23.93
N LYS A 99 -7.30 30.63 25.22
CA LYS A 99 -7.95 29.97 26.38
C LYS A 99 -7.84 28.42 26.46
N ARG A 100 -7.06 27.76 25.59
CA ARG A 100 -6.86 26.30 25.60
C ARG A 100 -5.40 25.83 25.75
N SER A 101 -4.45 26.74 25.92
CA SER A 101 -3.00 26.45 25.90
C SER A 101 -2.56 25.34 26.87
N THR A 102 -3.08 25.33 28.10
CA THR A 102 -2.75 24.29 29.09
C THR A 102 -3.26 22.91 28.66
N GLU A 103 -4.47 22.84 28.11
CA GLU A 103 -5.05 21.58 27.67
C GLU A 103 -4.35 21.05 26.42
N VAL A 104 -4.05 21.91 25.46
CA VAL A 104 -3.23 21.61 24.29
C VAL A 104 -1.87 21.05 24.73
N THR A 105 -1.18 21.70 25.67
CA THR A 105 0.12 21.24 26.18
C THR A 105 0.03 19.84 26.80
N LYS A 106 -1.03 19.56 27.58
CA LYS A 106 -1.27 18.23 28.14
C LYS A 106 -1.51 17.19 27.04
N ARG A 107 -2.30 17.52 26.01
CA ARG A 107 -2.58 16.63 24.87
C ARG A 107 -1.35 16.38 24.00
N VAL A 108 -0.53 17.40 23.74
CA VAL A 108 0.76 17.26 23.03
C VAL A 108 1.64 16.23 23.74
N ARG A 109 1.79 16.35 25.07
CA ARG A 109 2.55 15.36 25.85
C ARG A 109 1.96 13.95 25.75
N ARG A 110 0.64 13.79 25.93
CA ARG A 110 -0.02 12.47 25.88
C ARG A 110 0.10 11.83 24.49
N LYS A 111 -0.31 12.52 23.44
CA LYS A 111 -0.28 12.03 22.05
C LYS A 111 1.14 11.82 21.56
N GLY A 112 2.08 12.70 21.93
CA GLY A 112 3.49 12.54 21.60
C GLY A 112 4.11 11.27 22.20
N MET A 113 3.84 10.98 23.48
CA MET A 113 4.28 9.73 24.11
C MET A 113 3.68 8.48 23.45
N LEU A 114 2.38 8.52 23.12
CA LEU A 114 1.70 7.41 22.45
C LEU A 114 2.26 7.17 21.05
N TYR A 115 2.48 8.24 20.29
CA TYR A 115 3.01 8.15 18.94
C TYR A 115 4.45 7.65 18.93
N ALA A 116 5.29 8.12 19.86
CA ALA A 116 6.64 7.56 20.05
C ALA A 116 6.62 6.06 20.37
N ARG A 117 5.65 5.59 21.17
CA ARG A 117 5.47 4.17 21.45
C ARG A 117 5.03 3.40 20.21
N PHE A 118 4.12 3.96 19.42
CA PHE A 118 3.73 3.40 18.13
C PHE A 118 4.93 3.25 17.19
N LEU A 119 5.74 4.29 17.02
CA LEU A 119 6.94 4.22 16.16
C LEU A 119 7.88 3.09 16.58
N ARG A 120 8.06 2.90 17.90
CA ARG A 120 8.83 1.77 18.43
C ARG A 120 8.22 0.42 18.08
N LEU A 121 6.91 0.26 18.21
CA LEU A 121 6.20 -0.99 17.84
C LEU A 121 6.42 -1.35 16.37
N THR A 122 6.32 -0.35 15.48
CA THR A 122 6.34 -0.57 14.03
C THR A 122 7.70 -0.87 13.45
N THR A 123 8.79 -0.73 14.22
CA THR A 123 10.14 -1.18 13.81
C THR A 123 10.18 -2.66 13.43
N THR A 124 9.29 -3.47 14.03
CA THR A 124 9.20 -4.92 13.77
C THR A 124 8.17 -5.30 12.71
N ALA A 125 7.44 -4.33 12.15
CA ALA A 125 6.26 -4.61 11.34
C ALA A 125 6.59 -5.41 10.07
N GLY A 126 7.70 -5.14 9.39
CA GLY A 126 8.13 -5.91 8.21
C GLY A 126 8.24 -7.41 8.52
N LYS A 127 9.12 -7.75 9.46
CA LYS A 127 9.36 -9.12 9.94
C LYS A 127 8.10 -9.81 10.46
N ALA A 128 7.23 -9.08 11.15
CA ALA A 128 5.97 -9.62 11.66
C ALA A 128 5.01 -10.00 10.52
N GLY A 129 4.92 -9.16 9.48
CA GLY A 129 4.13 -9.42 8.29
C GLY A 129 4.65 -10.63 7.51
N GLU A 130 5.97 -10.68 7.27
CA GLU A 130 6.64 -11.79 6.59
C GLU A 130 6.39 -13.12 7.31
N PHE A 131 6.48 -13.12 8.65
CA PHE A 131 6.18 -14.31 9.45
C PHE A 131 4.73 -14.77 9.32
N VAL A 132 3.75 -13.86 9.33
CA VAL A 132 2.34 -14.21 9.10
C VAL A 132 2.15 -14.86 7.72
N VAL A 133 2.86 -14.39 6.70
CA VAL A 133 2.82 -14.96 5.35
C VAL A 133 3.46 -16.35 5.31
N ASP A 134 4.65 -16.51 5.88
CA ASP A 134 5.33 -17.81 6.02
C ASP A 134 4.42 -18.86 6.70
N GLN A 135 3.85 -18.50 7.84
CA GLN A 135 2.96 -19.39 8.59
C GLN A 135 1.66 -19.69 7.84
N SER A 136 1.16 -18.74 7.04
CA SER A 136 -0.01 -18.95 6.21
C SER A 136 0.28 -19.90 5.04
N LEU A 137 1.44 -19.79 4.40
CA LEU A 137 1.88 -20.69 3.33
C LEU A 137 2.04 -22.12 3.83
N ARG A 138 2.69 -22.30 4.99
CA ARG A 138 2.86 -23.61 5.65
C ARG A 138 1.55 -24.32 5.92
N LYS A 139 0.49 -23.57 6.27
CA LYS A 139 -0.83 -24.13 6.57
C LYS A 139 -1.79 -24.19 5.39
N ALA A 140 -1.49 -23.51 4.28
CA ALA A 140 -2.42 -23.41 3.15
C ALA A 140 -2.68 -24.77 2.48
N GLY A 141 -1.75 -25.72 2.53
CA GLY A 141 -1.96 -27.10 2.08
C GLY A 141 -0.86 -27.63 1.16
N THR A 142 -1.06 -28.83 0.64
CA THR A 142 -0.06 -29.56 -0.17
C THR A 142 0.03 -29.09 -1.62
N HIS A 143 -0.88 -28.22 -2.07
CA HIS A 143 -0.86 -27.65 -3.42
C HIS A 143 0.14 -26.50 -3.57
N LEU A 144 0.79 -26.08 -2.49
CA LEU A 144 1.84 -25.08 -2.51
C LEU A 144 3.17 -25.73 -2.09
N ILE A 145 4.19 -25.54 -2.91
CA ILE A 145 5.55 -26.03 -2.66
C ILE A 145 6.47 -24.81 -2.53
N PRO A 146 7.39 -24.74 -1.55
CA PRO A 146 8.32 -23.62 -1.47
C PRO A 146 9.14 -23.46 -2.74
N MET A 147 9.36 -22.21 -3.19
CA MET A 147 10.29 -21.94 -4.29
C MET A 147 11.76 -22.08 -3.88
N SER A 148 12.06 -21.77 -2.62
CA SER A 148 13.41 -21.86 -2.08
C SER A 148 13.67 -23.28 -1.56
N PRO A 149 14.84 -23.88 -1.85
CA PRO A 149 15.25 -25.15 -1.24
C PRO A 149 15.35 -25.08 0.29
N ALA A 150 15.57 -23.89 0.86
CA ALA A 150 15.60 -23.68 2.31
C ALA A 150 14.21 -23.68 2.97
N GLY A 151 13.14 -23.80 2.18
CA GLY A 151 11.76 -23.82 2.63
C GLY A 151 11.05 -22.49 2.39
N TRP A 152 10.10 -22.17 3.26
CA TRP A 152 9.31 -20.94 3.20
C TRP A 152 10.10 -19.77 3.77
N GLY A 153 10.20 -18.67 2.99
CA GLY A 153 10.99 -17.49 3.32
C GLY A 153 11.65 -16.90 2.08
N GLU A 154 12.73 -16.16 2.28
CA GLU A 154 13.37 -15.38 1.23
C GLU A 154 13.76 -16.21 -0.01
N VAL A 155 13.49 -15.65 -1.19
CA VAL A 155 13.87 -16.25 -2.48
C VAL A 155 14.74 -15.28 -3.25
N SER A 156 16.05 -15.54 -3.30
CA SER A 156 17.00 -14.69 -4.04
C SER A 156 17.21 -15.11 -5.49
N ARG A 157 16.89 -16.37 -5.82
CA ARG A 157 17.17 -16.98 -7.13
C ARG A 157 16.14 -18.06 -7.47
N VAL A 158 15.79 -18.17 -8.75
CA VAL A 158 15.04 -19.30 -9.32
C VAL A 158 15.70 -19.74 -10.63
N GLY A 159 16.36 -20.91 -10.60
CA GLY A 159 17.19 -21.34 -11.74
C GLY A 159 18.30 -20.31 -12.05
N PRO A 160 18.49 -19.88 -13.32
CA PRO A 160 19.43 -18.82 -13.67
C PRO A 160 18.93 -17.39 -13.36
N ALA A 161 17.65 -17.21 -13.01
CA ALA A 161 17.12 -15.89 -12.72
C ALA A 161 17.58 -15.41 -11.33
N VAL A 162 18.37 -14.34 -11.29
CA VAL A 162 18.81 -13.66 -10.07
C VAL A 162 18.07 -12.35 -9.93
N MET A 163 17.41 -12.15 -8.80
CA MET A 163 16.65 -10.93 -8.52
C MET A 163 17.53 -9.90 -7.82
N ASN A 164 17.31 -8.62 -8.12
CA ASN A 164 17.98 -7.53 -7.42
C ASN A 164 17.29 -7.32 -6.05
N GLY A 165 17.77 -8.08 -5.06
CA GLY A 165 17.17 -8.26 -3.74
C GLY A 165 16.25 -9.49 -3.69
N PRO A 166 16.20 -10.21 -2.55
CA PRO A 166 15.33 -11.39 -2.39
C PRO A 166 13.85 -11.00 -2.41
N LEU A 167 12.99 -11.90 -2.88
CA LEU A 167 11.57 -11.85 -2.55
C LEU A 167 11.38 -12.25 -1.09
N ASP A 168 10.36 -11.70 -0.43
CA ASP A 168 10.03 -12.04 0.96
C ASP A 168 9.56 -13.50 1.09
N ALA A 169 8.86 -14.01 0.07
CA ALA A 169 8.47 -15.42 -0.03
C ALA A 169 8.28 -15.86 -1.50
N GLY A 170 8.12 -17.16 -1.70
CA GLY A 170 7.73 -17.70 -3.00
C GLY A 170 7.18 -19.12 -2.92
N ALA A 171 6.14 -19.39 -3.72
CA ALA A 171 5.50 -20.70 -3.80
C ALA A 171 5.32 -21.18 -5.25
N TRP A 172 5.51 -22.47 -5.51
CA TRP A 172 4.97 -23.13 -6.68
C TRP A 172 3.56 -23.62 -6.39
N LEU A 173 2.59 -23.13 -7.15
CA LEU A 173 1.22 -23.60 -7.12
C LEU A 173 1.07 -24.82 -8.04
N GLN A 174 0.87 -25.99 -7.45
CA GLN A 174 0.53 -27.22 -8.14
C GLN A 174 -1.00 -27.36 -8.21
N SER A 175 -1.55 -27.47 -9.42
CA SER A 175 -2.98 -27.71 -9.63
C SER A 175 -3.20 -29.02 -10.39
N ILE A 176 -4.38 -29.60 -10.23
CA ILE A 176 -4.83 -30.77 -10.98
C ILE A 176 -5.85 -30.29 -12.00
N ASP A 177 -5.76 -30.81 -13.22
CA ASP A 177 -6.77 -30.59 -14.23
C ASP A 177 -8.04 -31.39 -13.91
N ALA A 178 -9.16 -30.69 -13.80
CA ALA A 178 -10.42 -31.28 -13.35
C ALA A 178 -10.98 -32.33 -14.34
N VAL A 179 -10.61 -32.25 -15.62
CA VAL A 179 -11.11 -33.15 -16.67
C VAL A 179 -10.23 -34.37 -16.80
N SER A 180 -8.92 -34.18 -16.95
CA SER A 180 -7.97 -35.28 -17.17
C SER A 180 -7.47 -35.94 -15.87
N GLY A 181 -7.63 -35.27 -14.72
CA GLY A 181 -7.07 -35.71 -13.44
C GLY A 181 -5.54 -35.59 -13.37
N LEU A 182 -4.89 -35.05 -14.42
CA LEU A 182 -3.44 -34.93 -14.48
C LEU A 182 -2.94 -33.63 -13.84
N PRO A 183 -1.72 -33.62 -13.26
CA PRO A 183 -1.09 -32.39 -12.80
C PRO A 183 -0.91 -31.38 -13.93
N LYS A 184 -1.34 -30.13 -13.71
CA LYS A 184 -1.00 -29.00 -14.59
C LYS A 184 0.45 -28.56 -14.36
N PRO A 185 1.10 -27.91 -15.34
CA PRO A 185 2.36 -27.22 -15.09
C PRO A 185 2.23 -26.31 -13.87
N PRO A 186 3.19 -26.33 -12.92
CA PRO A 186 3.11 -25.50 -11.74
C PRO A 186 3.15 -24.02 -12.13
N ILE A 187 2.55 -23.14 -11.32
CA ILE A 187 2.61 -21.69 -11.50
C ILE A 187 3.47 -21.10 -10.38
N GLY A 188 4.50 -20.33 -10.72
CA GLY A 188 5.33 -19.66 -9.73
C GLY A 188 4.66 -18.41 -9.17
N ILE A 189 4.53 -18.33 -7.85
CA ILE A 189 3.95 -17.21 -7.11
C ILE A 189 5.05 -16.47 -6.34
N PRO A 190 5.78 -15.51 -6.96
CA PRO A 190 6.72 -14.67 -6.24
C PRO A 190 5.96 -13.69 -5.35
N ILE A 191 6.34 -13.57 -4.07
CA ILE A 191 5.57 -12.85 -3.06
C ILE A 191 6.41 -11.74 -2.43
N GLU A 192 5.81 -10.56 -2.32
CA GLU A 192 6.32 -9.42 -1.54
C GLU A 192 5.32 -9.04 -0.47
N VAL A 193 5.82 -8.65 0.70
CA VAL A 193 5.07 -8.29 1.89
C VAL A 193 5.37 -6.86 2.26
N LYS A 194 4.32 -6.06 2.42
CA LYS A 194 4.39 -4.64 2.83
C LYS A 194 3.42 -4.39 3.97
N ASN A 195 3.89 -4.70 5.18
CA ASN A 195 3.15 -4.58 6.42
C ASN A 195 3.40 -3.25 7.16
N ARG A 196 3.72 -2.18 6.44
CA ARG A 196 3.86 -0.82 7.00
C ARG A 196 2.58 -0.02 6.80
N ARG A 197 2.47 1.11 7.48
CA ARG A 197 1.31 2.02 7.43
C ARG A 197 1.17 2.84 6.14
N LEU A 198 1.38 2.19 5.00
CA LEU A 198 1.25 2.74 3.64
C LEU A 198 -0.03 2.23 2.98
N VAL A 199 -0.74 3.09 2.25
CA VAL A 199 -1.79 2.65 1.32
C VAL A 199 -1.16 2.52 -0.05
N ILE A 200 -1.16 1.32 -0.63
CA ILE A 200 -0.48 1.05 -1.89
C ILE A 200 -1.24 1.68 -3.08
N TYR A 201 -0.59 2.58 -3.82
CA TYR A 201 -1.05 3.14 -5.10
C TYR A 201 -0.27 2.56 -6.29
N PRO A 202 -0.78 2.67 -7.52
CA PRO A 202 -0.07 2.24 -8.73
C PRO A 202 1.30 2.89 -8.89
N THR A 203 1.47 4.11 -8.38
CA THR A 203 2.71 4.87 -8.47
C THR A 203 3.71 4.50 -7.38
N HIS A 204 3.42 3.62 -6.43
CA HIS A 204 4.31 3.32 -5.31
C HIS A 204 5.45 2.38 -5.70
N LYS A 205 6.68 2.66 -5.21
CA LYS A 205 7.87 1.87 -5.52
C LYS A 205 7.73 0.41 -5.11
N GLU A 206 7.00 0.14 -4.03
CA GLU A 206 6.77 -1.19 -3.46
C GLU A 206 6.08 -2.13 -4.44
N VAL A 207 5.13 -1.61 -5.23
CA VAL A 207 4.48 -2.38 -6.30
C VAL A 207 5.50 -2.75 -7.35
N HIS A 208 6.31 -1.78 -7.79
CA HIS A 208 7.29 -1.97 -8.85
C HIS A 208 8.48 -2.84 -8.45
N GLN A 209 8.83 -2.92 -7.16
CA GLN A 209 9.80 -3.89 -6.66
C GLN A 209 9.33 -5.32 -6.96
N LEU A 210 8.07 -5.66 -6.62
CA LEU A 210 7.48 -6.95 -6.94
C LEU A 210 7.39 -7.18 -8.45
N LEU A 211 6.83 -6.22 -9.19
CA LEU A 211 6.62 -6.35 -10.63
C LEU A 211 7.93 -6.54 -11.38
N TYR A 212 8.99 -5.83 -10.99
CA TYR A 212 10.33 -6.02 -11.54
C TYR A 212 10.83 -7.44 -11.32
N LYS A 213 10.79 -7.94 -10.07
CA LYS A 213 11.24 -9.30 -9.74
C LYS A 213 10.44 -10.37 -10.51
N GLY A 214 9.12 -10.22 -10.57
CA GLY A 214 8.25 -11.10 -11.35
C GLY A 214 8.54 -11.06 -12.86
N ALA A 215 8.93 -9.89 -13.38
CA ALA A 215 9.18 -9.70 -14.80
C ALA A 215 10.54 -10.29 -15.21
N VAL A 216 11.55 -10.18 -14.33
CA VAL A 216 12.82 -10.89 -14.46
C VAL A 216 12.57 -12.40 -14.51
N LEU A 217 11.81 -12.95 -13.56
CA LEU A 217 11.47 -14.38 -13.55
C LEU A 217 10.80 -14.83 -14.84
N GLN A 218 9.78 -14.09 -15.30
CA GLN A 218 9.02 -14.44 -16.49
C GLN A 218 9.83 -14.31 -17.78
N THR A 219 10.72 -13.32 -17.87
CA THR A 219 11.57 -13.09 -19.05
C THR A 219 12.69 -14.13 -19.13
N THR A 220 13.29 -14.49 -18.00
CA THR A 220 14.32 -15.53 -17.94
C THR A 220 13.75 -16.92 -18.18
N HIS A 221 12.50 -17.17 -17.79
CA HIS A 221 11.81 -18.46 -17.96
C HIS A 221 10.52 -18.30 -18.77
N PRO A 222 10.61 -18.07 -20.10
CA PRO A 222 9.47 -17.69 -20.92
C PRO A 222 8.38 -18.76 -21.04
N ASN A 223 8.71 -20.03 -20.75
CA ASN A 223 7.78 -21.16 -20.78
C ASN A 223 7.19 -21.51 -19.42
N GLN A 224 7.69 -20.90 -18.35
CA GLN A 224 7.18 -21.08 -17.00
C GLN A 224 6.19 -19.97 -16.67
N ALA A 225 5.03 -20.34 -16.14
CA ALA A 225 3.99 -19.40 -15.73
C ALA A 225 4.34 -18.80 -14.36
N PHE A 226 4.18 -17.48 -14.21
CA PHE A 226 4.30 -16.78 -12.93
C PHE A 226 3.11 -15.86 -12.66
N VAL A 227 2.79 -15.65 -11.37
CA VAL A 227 1.82 -14.66 -10.88
C VAL A 227 2.41 -13.95 -9.68
N PRO A 228 2.91 -12.71 -9.83
CA PRO A 228 3.38 -11.94 -8.69
C PRO A 228 2.23 -11.67 -7.70
N ALA A 229 2.53 -11.74 -6.41
CA ALA A 229 1.56 -11.49 -5.35
C ALA A 229 2.09 -10.48 -4.32
N LEU A 230 1.38 -9.36 -4.17
CA LEU A 230 1.67 -8.35 -3.16
C LEU A 230 0.73 -8.54 -1.97
N ILE A 231 1.29 -8.84 -0.81
CA ILE A 231 0.56 -8.87 0.45
C ILE A 231 0.86 -7.57 1.17
N CYS A 232 -0.15 -6.76 1.43
CA CYS A 232 0.07 -5.44 2.02
C CYS A 232 -0.96 -5.13 3.07
N ARG A 233 -0.71 -4.14 3.93
CA ARG A 233 -1.71 -3.71 4.90
C ARG A 233 -2.95 -3.16 4.21
N ARG A 234 -2.76 -2.21 3.29
CA ARG A 234 -3.84 -1.51 2.58
C ARG A 234 -3.47 -1.20 1.14
N VAL A 235 -4.50 -1.08 0.32
CA VAL A 235 -4.36 -0.85 -1.12
C VAL A 235 -5.46 0.09 -1.61
N HIS A 236 -5.09 1.03 -2.47
CA HIS A 236 -6.04 1.88 -3.16
C HIS A 236 -6.72 1.12 -4.30
N ARG A 237 -7.99 1.46 -4.59
CA ARG A 237 -8.79 0.76 -5.61
C ARG A 237 -8.12 0.72 -7.00
N ARG A 238 -7.39 1.77 -7.39
CA ARG A 238 -6.66 1.79 -8.67
C ARG A 238 -5.59 0.69 -8.74
N SER A 239 -4.92 0.36 -7.65
CA SER A 239 -3.92 -0.71 -7.65
C SER A 239 -4.57 -2.09 -7.85
N PHE A 240 -5.81 -2.30 -7.39
CA PHE A 240 -6.56 -3.52 -7.72
C PHE A 240 -6.89 -3.63 -9.22
N TRP A 241 -7.24 -2.50 -9.85
CA TRP A 241 -7.48 -2.47 -11.30
C TRP A 241 -6.18 -2.73 -12.08
N MET A 242 -5.06 -2.17 -11.63
CA MET A 242 -3.74 -2.45 -12.19
C MET A 242 -3.40 -3.94 -12.05
N ALA A 243 -3.63 -4.53 -10.88
CA ALA A 243 -3.40 -5.95 -10.61
C ALA A 243 -4.20 -6.85 -11.55
N ARG A 244 -5.50 -6.58 -11.68
CA ARG A 244 -6.39 -7.31 -12.59
C ARG A 244 -5.91 -7.24 -14.04
N ASP A 245 -5.57 -6.03 -14.52
CA ASP A 245 -5.23 -5.82 -15.92
C ASP A 245 -3.87 -6.46 -16.23
N LEU A 246 -2.84 -6.21 -15.39
CA LEU A 246 -1.48 -6.68 -15.63
C LEU A 246 -1.23 -8.16 -15.31
N GLY A 247 -2.09 -8.86 -14.56
CA GLY A 247 -1.85 -10.28 -14.28
C GLY A 247 -1.19 -10.59 -12.92
N PHE A 248 -1.23 -9.66 -11.97
CA PHE A 248 -0.70 -9.89 -10.62
C PHE A 248 -1.80 -9.85 -9.56
N LEU A 249 -1.50 -10.32 -8.35
CA LEU A 249 -2.45 -10.37 -7.24
C LEU A 249 -2.05 -9.38 -6.15
N ILE A 250 -3.05 -8.77 -5.52
CA ILE A 250 -2.87 -8.00 -4.28
C ILE A 250 -3.81 -8.54 -3.23
N HIS A 251 -3.30 -8.74 -2.02
CA HIS A 251 -4.08 -9.08 -0.84
C HIS A 251 -3.87 -8.03 0.25
N PRO A 252 -4.86 -7.15 0.53
CA PRO A 252 -4.83 -6.32 1.71
C PRO A 252 -5.17 -7.16 2.95
N THR A 253 -4.28 -7.15 3.94
CA THR A 253 -4.51 -7.80 5.24
C THR A 253 -5.42 -6.96 6.14
N GLU A 254 -5.53 -5.66 5.84
CA GLU A 254 -6.20 -4.62 6.64
C GLU A 254 -5.67 -4.49 8.07
N ARG A 255 -4.56 -5.17 8.37
CA ARG A 255 -3.93 -5.27 9.69
C ARG A 255 -2.47 -4.93 9.60
N GLU A 256 -1.98 -4.21 10.61
CA GLU A 256 -0.56 -3.94 10.78
C GLU A 256 -0.02 -4.90 11.83
N TYR A 257 0.65 -5.97 11.37
CA TYR A 257 1.21 -6.95 12.29
C TYR A 257 2.45 -6.41 12.99
N VAL A 258 2.59 -6.66 14.29
CA VAL A 258 3.76 -6.22 15.07
C VAL A 258 4.18 -7.31 16.06
N TYR A 259 5.46 -7.36 16.39
CA TYR A 259 5.92 -8.11 17.55
C TYR A 259 5.89 -7.23 18.79
N LEU A 260 5.43 -7.79 19.91
CA LEU A 260 5.58 -7.16 21.21
C LEU A 260 6.94 -7.53 21.79
N ASP A 261 7.79 -6.54 22.03
CA ASP A 261 9.00 -6.74 22.81
C ASP A 261 8.68 -6.75 24.32
N LYS A 262 9.66 -7.10 25.16
CA LYS A 262 9.48 -7.15 26.62
C LYS A 262 9.11 -5.80 27.26
N THR A 263 9.28 -4.69 26.54
CA THR A 263 9.04 -3.35 27.06
C THR A 263 7.63 -2.83 26.75
N ILE A 264 6.93 -3.45 25.79
CA ILE A 264 5.57 -3.05 25.42
C ILE A 264 4.59 -4.14 25.82
N THR A 265 3.94 -3.92 26.97
CA THR A 265 2.92 -4.82 27.48
C THR A 265 1.62 -4.70 26.67
N PRO A 266 0.73 -5.71 26.70
CA PRO A 266 -0.59 -5.64 26.05
C PRO A 266 -1.38 -4.39 26.44
N ARG A 267 -1.32 -3.98 27.72
CA ARG A 267 -1.93 -2.73 28.19
C ARG A 267 -1.44 -1.50 27.42
N LEU A 268 -0.14 -1.40 27.18
CA LEU A 268 0.44 -0.24 26.49
C LEU A 268 0.11 -0.24 25.00
N LEU A 269 -0.06 -1.42 24.39
CA LEU A 269 -0.60 -1.56 23.05
C LEU A 269 -2.06 -1.09 22.99
N ASP A 270 -2.88 -1.50 23.95
CA ASP A 270 -4.30 -1.09 24.00
C ASP A 270 -4.46 0.42 24.20
N GLU A 271 -3.58 1.06 24.99
CA GLU A 271 -3.52 2.53 25.06
C GLU A 271 -3.26 3.16 23.69
N VAL A 272 -2.30 2.64 22.93
CA VAL A 272 -1.98 3.14 21.57
C VAL A 272 -3.16 2.93 20.62
N ARG A 273 -3.74 1.73 20.60
CA ARG A 273 -4.91 1.40 19.77
C ARG A 273 -6.09 2.33 20.05
N ASN A 274 -6.45 2.47 21.32
CA ASN A 274 -7.65 3.20 21.72
C ASN A 274 -7.48 4.71 21.56
N GLU A 275 -6.34 5.27 21.96
CA GLU A 275 -6.15 6.72 21.96
C GLU A 275 -5.69 7.28 20.62
N LEU A 276 -5.05 6.49 19.75
CA LEU A 276 -4.69 6.90 18.39
C LEU A 276 -5.61 6.30 17.31
N ALA A 277 -6.66 5.60 17.73
CA ALA A 277 -7.60 4.88 16.87
C ALA A 277 -6.95 3.83 15.95
N LEU A 278 -5.81 3.24 16.34
CA LEU A 278 -5.04 2.27 15.54
C LEU A 278 -5.44 0.82 15.86
N ASP A 279 -6.74 0.54 15.85
CA ASP A 279 -7.34 -0.76 16.17
C ASP A 279 -6.91 -1.93 15.25
N ASP A 280 -6.35 -1.61 14.08
CA ASP A 280 -5.77 -2.57 13.14
C ASP A 280 -4.36 -3.07 13.51
N LEU A 281 -3.68 -2.45 14.47
CA LEU A 281 -2.43 -2.98 15.00
C LEU A 281 -2.69 -4.36 15.60
N THR A 282 -2.02 -5.39 15.11
CA THR A 282 -2.28 -6.78 15.50
C THR A 282 -0.99 -7.43 16.01
N PRO A 283 -0.91 -7.78 17.31
CA PRO A 283 0.26 -8.46 17.82
C PRO A 283 0.36 -9.87 17.24
N VAL A 284 1.57 -10.28 16.88
CA VAL A 284 1.87 -11.64 16.45
C VAL A 284 2.29 -12.45 17.67
N ASP A 285 1.51 -13.48 17.97
CA ASP A 285 1.90 -14.56 18.88
C ASP A 285 2.48 -15.73 18.04
N PRO A 286 3.77 -16.05 18.15
CA PRO A 286 4.38 -17.17 17.42
C PRO A 286 3.70 -18.52 17.67
N ALA A 287 3.07 -18.73 18.83
CA ALA A 287 2.36 -19.98 19.14
C ALA A 287 1.00 -20.07 18.42
N LYS A 288 0.38 -18.92 18.13
CA LYS A 288 -0.92 -18.84 17.45
C LYS A 288 -0.93 -17.64 16.48
N PRO A 289 -0.17 -17.70 15.38
CA PRO A 289 -0.03 -16.57 14.49
C PRO A 289 -1.37 -16.26 13.79
N PRO A 290 -1.66 -14.97 13.53
CA PRO A 290 -2.68 -14.60 12.56
C PRO A 290 -2.40 -15.27 11.21
N GLN A 291 -3.45 -15.54 10.43
CA GLN A 291 -3.29 -16.25 9.17
C GLN A 291 -4.18 -15.65 8.08
N ILE A 292 -3.68 -15.68 6.84
CA ILE A 292 -4.37 -15.25 5.62
C ILE A 292 -4.59 -16.43 4.67
N ILE A 293 -4.94 -17.59 5.23
CA ILE A 293 -5.03 -18.88 4.52
C ILE A 293 -6.00 -18.82 3.35
N GLN A 294 -7.12 -18.11 3.48
CA GLN A 294 -8.13 -17.99 2.43
C GLN A 294 -7.57 -17.41 1.12
N PHE A 295 -6.60 -16.48 1.22
CA PHE A 295 -5.92 -15.97 0.03
C PHE A 295 -5.20 -17.10 -0.73
N PHE A 296 -4.46 -17.95 -0.02
CA PHE A 296 -3.66 -19.03 -0.60
C PHE A 296 -4.47 -20.26 -1.02
N GLN A 297 -5.57 -20.56 -0.33
CA GLN A 297 -6.42 -21.71 -0.63
C GLN A 297 -7.46 -21.44 -1.71
N GLU A 298 -8.05 -20.25 -1.71
CA GLU A 298 -9.18 -19.93 -2.59
C GLU A 298 -8.80 -18.90 -3.65
N THR A 299 -8.39 -17.70 -3.22
CA THR A 299 -8.19 -16.58 -4.15
C THR A 299 -7.09 -16.88 -5.16
N LEU A 300 -5.95 -17.38 -4.67
CA LEU A 300 -4.80 -17.73 -5.49
C LEU A 300 -5.17 -18.85 -6.47
N LYS A 301 -5.75 -19.95 -5.96
CA LYS A 301 -6.16 -21.10 -6.78
C LYS A 301 -7.13 -20.72 -7.89
N ASN A 302 -8.13 -19.89 -7.58
CA ASN A 302 -9.17 -19.51 -8.54
C ASN A 302 -8.69 -18.53 -9.60
N ARG A 303 -7.66 -17.73 -9.31
CA ARG A 303 -7.23 -16.63 -10.19
C ARG A 303 -5.90 -16.90 -10.89
N ALA A 304 -5.05 -17.79 -10.37
CA ALA A 304 -3.68 -17.94 -10.83
C ALA A 304 -3.56 -18.25 -12.33
N THR A 305 -4.38 -19.14 -12.89
CA THR A 305 -4.29 -19.48 -14.32
C THR A 305 -4.53 -18.27 -15.22
N THR A 306 -5.62 -17.53 -15.00
CA THR A 306 -5.95 -16.34 -15.81
C THR A 306 -4.96 -15.22 -15.60
N GLN A 307 -4.51 -15.00 -14.35
CA GLN A 307 -3.53 -13.97 -14.04
C GLN A 307 -2.15 -14.30 -14.63
N ALA A 308 -1.74 -15.57 -14.62
CA ALA A 308 -0.48 -16.01 -15.20
C ALA A 308 -0.45 -15.80 -16.72
N ALA A 309 -1.57 -16.06 -17.40
CA ALA A 309 -1.69 -15.83 -18.82
C ALA A 309 -1.54 -14.34 -19.18
N ARG A 310 -2.17 -13.44 -18.41
CA ARG A 310 -1.99 -11.99 -18.56
C ARG A 310 -0.54 -11.57 -18.27
N TRP A 311 0.01 -12.03 -17.15
CA TRP A 311 1.36 -11.67 -16.71
C TRP A 311 2.41 -12.07 -17.75
N ARG A 312 2.30 -13.28 -18.31
CA ARG A 312 3.23 -13.78 -19.34
C ARG A 312 3.32 -12.83 -20.55
N LEU A 313 2.20 -12.22 -20.95
CA LEU A 313 2.15 -11.27 -22.06
C LEU A 313 2.80 -9.93 -21.70
N VAL A 314 2.46 -9.38 -20.53
CA VAL A 314 2.86 -8.00 -20.19
C VAL A 314 4.21 -7.90 -19.49
N ALA A 315 4.71 -8.98 -18.89
CA ALA A 315 5.97 -8.96 -18.12
C ALA A 315 7.16 -8.36 -18.88
N PRO A 316 7.38 -8.66 -20.19
CA PRO A 316 8.45 -8.00 -20.95
C PRO A 316 8.31 -6.48 -21.06
N LEU A 317 7.08 -5.97 -21.17
CA LEU A 317 6.79 -4.52 -21.20
C LEU A 317 6.93 -3.88 -19.81
N VAL A 318 6.53 -4.61 -18.77
CA VAL A 318 6.60 -4.16 -17.37
C VAL A 318 8.05 -4.06 -16.90
N LEU A 319 8.95 -4.94 -17.35
CA LEU A 319 10.33 -5.03 -16.87
C LEU A 319 11.09 -3.68 -16.88
N PRO A 320 11.22 -2.96 -18.03
CA PRO A 320 11.97 -1.70 -18.07
C PRO A 320 11.31 -0.61 -17.19
N ILE A 321 9.99 -0.50 -17.23
CA ILE A 321 9.23 0.52 -16.48
C ILE A 321 9.31 0.26 -14.96
N ALA A 322 9.12 -0.99 -14.54
CA ALA A 322 9.23 -1.37 -13.13
C ALA A 322 10.67 -1.22 -12.62
N ASN A 323 11.69 -1.49 -13.44
CA ASN A 323 13.09 -1.25 -13.06
C ASN A 323 13.38 0.23 -12.78
N GLN A 324 12.70 1.13 -13.50
CA GLN A 324 12.80 2.56 -13.24
C GLN A 324 12.02 2.95 -11.99
N LEU A 325 10.74 2.59 -11.91
CA LEU A 325 9.83 3.04 -10.86
C LEU A 325 10.11 2.42 -9.48
N ARG A 326 10.83 1.31 -9.41
CA ARG A 326 11.25 0.71 -8.12
C ARG A 326 12.36 1.48 -7.42
N LYS A 327 13.07 2.36 -8.12
CA LYS A 327 14.16 3.17 -7.55
C LYS A 327 13.56 4.37 -6.82
N GLU A 328 14.07 4.62 -5.63
CA GLU A 328 13.52 5.60 -4.68
C GLU A 328 13.86 7.06 -5.06
N SER A 329 14.99 7.30 -5.71
CA SER A 329 15.65 8.61 -5.71
C SER A 329 15.63 9.42 -7.02
N THR A 330 14.78 9.13 -8.01
CA THR A 330 14.98 9.76 -9.35
C THR A 330 13.75 10.24 -10.11
N ALA A 331 12.54 10.01 -9.61
CA ALA A 331 11.34 10.31 -10.40
C ALA A 331 10.36 11.20 -9.61
N PRO A 332 10.19 12.48 -10.00
CA PRO A 332 9.10 13.32 -9.53
C PRO A 332 7.74 12.62 -9.70
N PRO A 333 6.73 12.95 -8.90
CA PRO A 333 5.39 12.35 -8.98
C PRO A 333 4.80 12.38 -10.40
N ALA A 334 4.98 13.49 -11.12
CA ALA A 334 4.56 13.65 -12.51
C ALA A 334 5.22 12.61 -13.44
N TYR A 335 6.52 12.37 -13.27
CA TYR A 335 7.24 11.33 -14.01
C TYR A 335 6.65 9.94 -13.74
N ARG A 336 6.39 9.63 -12.46
CA ARG A 336 5.80 8.34 -12.07
C ARG A 336 4.41 8.16 -12.68
N ALA A 337 3.59 9.21 -12.66
CA ALA A 337 2.28 9.19 -13.29
C ALA A 337 2.38 8.94 -14.80
N GLU A 338 3.32 9.58 -15.48
CA GLU A 338 3.54 9.41 -16.92
C GLU A 338 4.03 8.00 -17.28
N ALA A 339 4.98 7.46 -16.53
CA ALA A 339 5.43 6.07 -16.72
C ALA A 339 4.28 5.06 -16.55
N ILE A 340 3.36 5.32 -15.62
CA ILE A 340 2.14 4.51 -15.41
C ILE A 340 1.15 4.68 -16.57
N ARG A 341 0.98 5.90 -17.13
CA ARG A 341 0.17 6.12 -18.35
C ARG A 341 0.77 5.37 -19.54
N SER A 342 2.07 5.49 -19.76
CA SER A 342 2.79 4.79 -20.84
C SER A 342 2.65 3.26 -20.70
N LEU A 343 2.82 2.72 -19.50
CA LEU A 343 2.58 1.29 -19.25
C LEU A 343 1.14 0.90 -19.61
N ARG A 344 0.15 1.71 -19.23
CA ARG A 344 -1.27 1.46 -19.57
C ARG A 344 -1.46 1.44 -21.09
N ALA A 345 -0.98 2.47 -21.78
CA ALA A 345 -1.15 2.64 -23.22
C ALA A 345 -0.56 1.47 -24.02
N GLN A 346 0.54 0.88 -23.54
CA GLN A 346 1.16 -0.29 -24.18
C GLN A 346 0.49 -1.61 -23.82
N THR A 347 0.06 -1.77 -22.56
CA THR A 347 -0.46 -3.07 -22.07
C THR A 347 -1.90 -3.34 -22.45
N ILE A 348 -2.76 -2.32 -22.53
CA ILE A 348 -4.17 -2.50 -22.88
C ILE A 348 -4.34 -3.10 -24.28
N PRO A 349 -3.78 -2.51 -25.36
CA PRO A 349 -3.94 -3.07 -26.70
C PRO A 349 -3.38 -4.49 -26.84
N LEU A 350 -2.26 -4.78 -26.16
CA LEU A 350 -1.67 -6.11 -26.14
C LEU A 350 -2.61 -7.15 -25.51
N LEU A 351 -3.22 -6.81 -24.38
CA LEU A 351 -4.14 -7.70 -23.66
C LEU A 351 -5.45 -7.88 -24.41
N GLU A 352 -6.02 -6.80 -24.95
CA GLU A 352 -7.24 -6.84 -25.76
C GLU A 352 -7.03 -7.65 -27.04
N GLY A 353 -5.88 -7.50 -27.70
CA GLY A 353 -5.49 -8.32 -28.85
C GLY A 353 -5.34 -9.81 -28.53
N ALA A 354 -5.11 -10.16 -27.25
CA ALA A 354 -5.09 -11.54 -26.75
C ALA A 354 -6.45 -12.01 -26.19
N GLY A 355 -7.52 -11.21 -26.34
CA GLY A 355 -8.87 -11.55 -25.91
C GLY A 355 -9.17 -11.28 -24.43
N PHE A 356 -8.32 -10.52 -23.74
CA PHE A 356 -8.56 -10.13 -22.35
C PHE A 356 -9.32 -8.80 -22.26
N GLU A 357 -10.37 -8.77 -21.45
CA GLU A 357 -11.02 -7.50 -21.08
C GLU A 357 -10.11 -6.67 -20.18
N CYS A 358 -9.94 -5.38 -20.52
CA CYS A 358 -9.16 -4.41 -19.75
C CYS A 358 -10.02 -3.18 -19.42
N GLY A 359 -9.76 -2.57 -18.26
CA GLY A 359 -10.50 -1.37 -17.84
C GLY A 359 -9.66 -0.11 -17.85
N GLY A 360 -8.35 -0.19 -17.68
CA GLY A 360 -7.44 0.96 -17.77
C GLY A 360 -7.62 2.06 -16.72
N GLY A 361 -8.59 1.95 -15.83
CA GLY A 361 -8.89 2.98 -14.81
C GLY A 361 -7.83 3.14 -13.72
N TRP A 362 -6.70 2.41 -13.81
CA TRP A 362 -5.63 2.44 -12.82
C TRP A 362 -4.60 3.55 -13.05
N SER A 363 -4.51 4.14 -14.24
CA SER A 363 -3.74 5.37 -14.45
C SER A 363 -4.65 6.58 -14.59
N LEU A 364 -4.07 7.78 -14.50
CA LEU A 364 -4.79 9.02 -14.83
C LEU A 364 -5.20 9.00 -16.31
N PRO A 365 -6.22 9.79 -16.70
CA PRO A 365 -6.50 10.05 -18.11
C PRO A 365 -5.24 10.51 -18.85
N ASP A 366 -5.21 10.26 -20.16
CA ASP A 366 -4.19 10.85 -21.01
C ASP A 366 -4.36 12.37 -20.96
N ARG A 367 -3.24 13.11 -20.95
CA ARG A 367 -3.29 14.57 -21.06
C ARG A 367 -3.91 14.89 -22.41
N VAL A 368 -4.99 15.66 -22.41
CA VAL A 368 -5.48 16.29 -23.63
C VAL A 368 -4.59 17.53 -23.79
N ASP A 369 -3.80 17.60 -24.85
CA ASP A 369 -2.81 18.67 -25.07
C ASP A 369 -3.42 20.10 -25.22
N ASP A 370 -4.73 20.26 -24.98
CA ASP A 370 -5.47 21.51 -25.16
C ASP A 370 -5.72 22.31 -23.88
N GLU A 371 -5.34 21.81 -22.69
CA GLU A 371 -5.41 22.57 -21.44
C GLU A 371 -3.99 22.85 -20.94
N THR A 372 -3.49 24.05 -21.25
CA THR A 372 -2.38 24.71 -20.54
C THR A 372 -2.81 25.00 -19.10
N ASP A 373 -2.97 23.95 -18.29
CA ASP A 373 -3.16 24.07 -16.85
C ASP A 373 -1.78 24.11 -16.20
N GLU A 374 -1.28 25.33 -16.01
CA GLU A 374 -0.08 25.66 -15.23
C GLU A 374 -0.24 25.37 -13.71
N ASP A 375 -1.34 24.72 -13.28
CA ASP A 375 -1.76 24.63 -11.88
C ASP A 375 -1.56 23.25 -11.21
N ASP A 376 -0.94 22.27 -11.88
CA ASP A 376 -0.67 20.92 -11.33
C ASP A 376 0.79 20.71 -10.87
N GLU A 377 1.61 21.78 -10.87
CA GLU A 377 2.96 21.78 -10.28
C GLU A 377 2.89 22.07 -8.77
N ASP A 378 3.79 21.44 -8.01
CA ASP A 378 3.92 21.54 -6.54
C ASP A 378 2.94 20.72 -5.66
N ILE A 379 2.94 19.39 -5.87
CA ILE A 379 2.82 18.48 -4.71
C ILE A 379 4.24 18.09 -4.30
N ASP A 380 4.80 18.86 -3.37
CA ASP A 380 6.07 18.55 -2.73
C ASP A 380 5.87 17.31 -1.83
N TYR A 381 6.42 16.16 -2.26
CA TYR A 381 6.43 14.91 -1.48
C TYR A 381 7.67 14.79 -0.60
N ALA A 382 8.39 15.89 -0.38
CA ALA A 382 9.41 15.97 0.66
C ALA A 382 8.75 15.73 2.04
N ASP A 383 9.47 15.03 2.92
CA ASP A 383 9.12 14.70 4.32
C ASP A 383 8.56 13.30 4.61
N TYR A 384 8.74 12.32 3.72
CA TYR A 384 8.92 10.92 4.16
C TYR A 384 10.41 10.57 4.32
N ASP A 385 11.15 11.47 4.94
CA ASP A 385 12.46 11.14 5.53
C ASP A 385 12.23 10.40 6.84
N ASP A 386 12.52 9.09 6.84
CA ASP A 386 13.02 8.43 8.05
C ASP A 386 14.37 7.82 7.67
N GLU A 387 15.40 8.64 7.85
CA GLU A 387 16.76 8.21 8.09
C GLU A 387 16.75 7.11 9.17
N THR A 388 17.08 5.88 8.79
CA THR A 388 17.91 5.01 9.61
C THR A 388 18.65 4.03 8.69
N ASP A 389 19.72 4.51 8.05
CA ASP A 389 20.92 3.71 7.85
C ASP A 389 21.86 4.04 9.01
N GLN A 390 21.91 3.15 10.01
CA GLN A 390 23.07 2.88 10.86
C GLN A 390 23.11 1.39 11.17
#